data_AF-A0A2B7GNE5-F1
#
_entry.id   AF-A0A2B7GNE5-F1
#
_cell.length_a   1.000
_cell.length_b   1.000
_cell.length_c   1.000
_cell.angle_alpha   90.00
_cell.angle_beta   90.00
_cell.angle_gamma   90.00
#
_symmetry.space_group_name_H-M   'P 1'
#
loop_
_entity.id
_entity.type
_entity.pdbx_description
1 polymer ?
#
loop_
_entity_poly.entity_id
_entity_poly.type
_entity_poly.pdbx_seq_one_letter_code
_entity_poly.pdbx_strand_id
1 'polypeptide(L)'
;MGDACVLCVSDTDRGISRIENVWIGDGAAYEEKGGTGLWVEPAHTGHLVIEGVNIQEMSDNAFYCSAMGAGGGGTVSLRNCYAADCWVSHYRLAEGRLENCVASVTDCRRYRQGRGVWAWAPGPVEVENCHLDMNGNHYSFVAGANDDPSHITVTDTQWDDGFHGGWAERDGSTIEFTAGNGTDPHNQLPDGCPASPVDIFPQEAVDLSFEGHVSTGETVIVERAVYHPDDFVIVIATESGDVIGASDQLTAGETVFDLSIPLESELTETQTVTATIYTATSDGGVGDPVQSAGRVRDTAELTIIREDEPYLLTYMNEHCVVDTTGLKSAITAWRNGTVSLDLLRTVIDYWRSSEPLRLPASYDYD
;
A
#
# COMPACT_ATOMS: atom_id res chain seq x y z
N MET A 1 21.10 -10.90 -9.14
CA MET A 1 20.27 -9.71 -9.42
C MET A 1 19.29 -10.12 -10.48
N GLY A 2 18.02 -9.74 -10.34
CA GLY A 2 17.15 -9.75 -11.52
C GLY A 2 17.62 -8.65 -12.45
N ASP A 3 17.60 -8.92 -13.75
CA ASP A 3 18.02 -7.98 -14.78
C ASP A 3 16.93 -6.91 -15.07
N ALA A 4 15.90 -6.80 -14.21
CA ALA A 4 14.71 -5.99 -14.42
C ALA A 4 14.63 -4.85 -13.39
N CYS A 5 15.14 -3.68 -13.78
CA CYS A 5 14.84 -2.41 -13.12
C CYS A 5 13.77 -1.67 -13.94
N VAL A 6 12.89 -0.91 -13.29
CA VAL A 6 12.02 0.03 -14.00
C VAL A 6 12.83 1.29 -14.36
N LEU A 7 13.55 1.84 -13.39
CA LEU A 7 14.47 2.96 -13.58
C LEU A 7 15.89 2.55 -13.19
N CYS A 8 16.82 2.61 -14.15
CA CYS A 8 18.25 2.46 -13.91
C CYS A 8 18.94 3.80 -14.17
N VAL A 9 19.62 4.36 -13.16
CA VAL A 9 20.16 5.72 -13.22
C VAL A 9 21.62 5.82 -12.77
N SER A 10 22.34 6.76 -13.36
CA SER A 10 23.76 7.00 -13.10
C SER A 10 24.14 8.42 -13.54
N ASP A 11 24.62 9.22 -12.60
CA ASP A 11 25.39 10.45 -12.87
C ASP A 11 26.86 10.18 -12.56
N THR A 12 27.70 10.17 -13.59
CA THR A 12 29.12 9.78 -13.49
C THR A 12 30.07 10.98 -13.54
N ASP A 13 29.54 12.19 -13.76
CA ASP A 13 30.29 13.43 -13.90
C ASP A 13 30.34 14.25 -12.60
N ARG A 14 29.97 13.64 -11.46
CA ARG A 14 29.86 14.28 -10.14
C ARG A 14 28.84 15.43 -10.13
N GLY A 15 27.82 15.36 -10.99
CA GLY A 15 26.76 16.35 -11.09
C GLY A 15 25.70 16.22 -10.00
N ILE A 16 24.68 17.06 -10.11
CA ILE A 16 23.43 16.92 -9.36
C ILE A 16 22.35 16.54 -10.38
N SER A 17 21.74 15.38 -10.16
CA SER A 17 20.64 14.87 -10.98
C SER A 17 19.37 14.82 -10.13
N ARG A 18 18.20 14.90 -10.77
CA ARG A 18 16.91 14.92 -10.08
C ARG A 18 15.91 13.96 -10.72
N ILE A 19 15.16 13.25 -9.89
CA ILE A 19 14.01 12.43 -10.25
C ILE A 19 12.86 12.90 -9.37
N GLU A 20 11.74 13.29 -9.98
CA GLU A 20 10.61 13.84 -9.23
C GLU A 20 9.26 13.43 -9.81
N ASN A 21 8.25 13.31 -8.94
CA ASN A 21 6.84 13.06 -9.30
C ASN A 21 6.66 11.80 -10.15
N VAL A 22 7.19 10.68 -9.66
CA VAL A 22 7.14 9.37 -10.35
C VAL A 22 6.30 8.39 -9.55
N TRP A 23 5.44 7.65 -10.23
CA TRP A 23 4.64 6.59 -9.66
C TRP A 23 4.97 5.25 -10.34
N ILE A 24 5.30 4.26 -9.54
CA ILE A 24 5.60 2.87 -9.93
C ILE A 24 4.87 1.95 -8.93
N GLY A 25 3.54 2.02 -8.91
CA GLY A 25 2.72 1.30 -7.94
C GLY A 25 2.21 -0.08 -8.39
N ASP A 26 2.11 -0.34 -9.70
CA ASP A 26 1.62 -1.62 -10.25
C ASP A 26 2.48 -2.85 -9.89
N GLY A 27 3.68 -2.61 -9.36
CA GLY A 27 4.51 -3.69 -8.86
C GLY A 27 5.20 -4.54 -9.91
N ALA A 28 5.88 -5.56 -9.40
CA ALA A 28 6.26 -6.76 -10.14
C ALA A 28 5.25 -7.88 -9.85
N ALA A 29 5.20 -8.88 -10.72
CA ALA A 29 4.37 -10.07 -10.45
C ALA A 29 4.76 -10.72 -9.11
N TYR A 30 3.75 -11.05 -8.29
CA TYR A 30 3.90 -11.37 -6.86
C TYR A 30 4.96 -12.44 -6.51
N GLU A 31 5.13 -13.50 -7.32
CA GLU A 31 6.15 -14.55 -7.09
C GLU A 31 7.37 -14.46 -8.01
N GLU A 32 7.39 -13.51 -8.94
CA GLU A 32 8.57 -13.24 -9.75
C GLU A 32 9.68 -12.72 -8.83
N LYS A 33 10.95 -12.87 -9.21
CA LYS A 33 12.08 -12.38 -8.40
C LYS A 33 12.89 -11.37 -9.17
N GLY A 34 13.29 -10.31 -8.48
CA GLY A 34 14.30 -9.39 -8.99
C GLY A 34 13.74 -8.16 -9.72
N GLY A 35 12.42 -7.94 -9.68
CA GLY A 35 11.82 -6.69 -10.13
C GLY A 35 12.18 -5.57 -9.15
N THR A 36 13.05 -4.66 -9.58
CA THR A 36 13.50 -3.50 -8.80
C THR A 36 12.86 -2.23 -9.34
N GLY A 37 12.37 -1.35 -8.45
CA GLY A 37 11.77 -0.09 -8.87
C GLY A 37 12.82 0.85 -9.46
N LEU A 38 13.68 1.37 -8.60
CA LEU A 38 14.79 2.25 -8.96
C LEU A 38 16.12 1.64 -8.54
N TRP A 39 17.07 1.62 -9.46
CA TRP A 39 18.44 1.18 -9.22
C TRP A 39 19.44 2.27 -9.58
N VAL A 40 20.35 2.55 -8.64
CA VAL A 40 21.49 3.45 -8.87
C VAL A 40 22.72 2.62 -9.19
N GLU A 41 23.33 2.89 -10.34
CA GLU A 41 24.48 2.13 -10.82
C GLU A 41 25.72 2.28 -9.90
N PRO A 42 26.53 1.22 -9.72
CA PRO A 42 27.79 1.29 -8.98
C PRO A 42 28.74 2.40 -9.41
N ALA A 43 28.71 2.82 -10.67
CA ALA A 43 29.56 3.87 -11.22
C ALA A 43 29.12 5.29 -10.85
N HIS A 44 27.94 5.47 -10.23
CA HIS A 44 27.42 6.79 -9.88
C HIS A 44 28.35 7.54 -8.93
N THR A 45 28.78 8.73 -9.33
CA THR A 45 29.71 9.60 -8.58
C THR A 45 29.08 10.94 -8.19
N GLY A 46 27.88 11.24 -8.70
CA GLY A 46 27.13 12.46 -8.43
C GLY A 46 26.31 12.45 -7.14
N HIS A 47 25.42 13.43 -7.05
CA HIS A 47 24.38 13.51 -6.04
C HIS A 47 23.01 13.41 -6.71
N LEU A 48 22.22 12.42 -6.34
CA LEU A 48 20.88 12.22 -6.89
C LEU A 48 19.82 12.66 -5.88
N VAL A 49 18.98 13.62 -6.28
CA VAL A 49 17.81 14.05 -5.52
C VAL A 49 16.58 13.33 -6.06
N ILE A 50 15.88 12.61 -5.18
CA ILE A 50 14.66 11.85 -5.48
C ILE A 50 13.54 12.46 -4.64
N GLU A 51 12.50 12.99 -5.27
CA GLU A 51 11.45 13.74 -4.55
C GLU A 51 10.05 13.38 -5.03
N GLY A 52 9.12 13.06 -4.12
CA GLY A 52 7.75 12.74 -4.52
C GLY A 52 7.69 11.50 -5.41
N VAL A 53 8.41 10.44 -5.04
CA VAL A 53 8.43 9.18 -5.80
C VAL A 53 7.76 8.07 -4.99
N ASN A 54 6.78 7.43 -5.62
CA ASN A 54 6.01 6.33 -5.07
C ASN A 54 6.39 5.01 -5.78
N ILE A 55 6.94 4.04 -5.07
CA ILE A 55 7.30 2.72 -5.63
C ILE A 55 6.75 1.61 -4.74
N GLN A 56 5.87 0.78 -5.27
CA GLN A 56 5.20 -0.27 -4.50
C GLN A 56 5.40 -1.63 -5.13
N GLU A 57 5.14 -2.67 -4.35
CA GLU A 57 4.94 -4.02 -4.87
C GLU A 57 6.12 -4.57 -5.70
N MET A 58 7.34 -4.19 -5.37
CA MET A 58 8.53 -4.70 -6.06
C MET A 58 8.91 -6.08 -5.54
N SER A 59 9.28 -6.98 -6.44
CA SER A 59 9.80 -8.31 -6.07
C SER A 59 11.30 -8.33 -5.78
N ASP A 60 11.87 -7.16 -5.53
CA ASP A 60 13.20 -6.96 -4.96
C ASP A 60 13.15 -5.70 -4.07
N ASN A 61 13.90 -4.64 -4.40
CA ASN A 61 13.88 -3.38 -3.66
C ASN A 61 13.05 -2.32 -4.37
N ALA A 62 12.39 -1.42 -3.63
CA ALA A 62 11.82 -0.21 -4.21
C ALA A 62 12.94 0.74 -4.64
N PHE A 63 13.73 1.23 -3.68
CA PHE A 63 14.88 2.08 -3.92
C PHE A 63 16.18 1.31 -3.64
N TYR A 64 16.85 0.86 -4.71
CA TYR A 64 18.16 0.23 -4.66
C TYR A 64 19.26 1.26 -4.90
N CYS A 65 19.65 1.91 -3.81
CA CYS A 65 20.64 2.98 -3.74
C CYS A 65 21.87 2.57 -2.92
N SER A 66 22.21 1.28 -2.83
CA SER A 66 23.43 0.82 -2.13
C SER A 66 24.60 0.48 -3.06
N ALA A 67 24.35 0.27 -4.36
CA ALA A 67 25.36 -0.27 -5.25
C ALA A 67 26.52 0.70 -5.52
N MET A 68 26.27 2.01 -5.50
CA MET A 68 27.29 3.07 -5.62
C MET A 68 28.31 3.09 -4.48
N GLY A 69 27.98 2.52 -3.31
CA GLY A 69 28.92 2.38 -2.20
C GLY A 69 30.10 1.47 -2.52
N ALA A 70 29.95 0.55 -3.49
CA ALA A 70 30.99 -0.37 -3.90
C ALA A 70 31.96 0.17 -4.97
N GLY A 71 31.75 1.39 -5.47
CA GLY A 71 32.54 1.92 -6.60
C GLY A 71 32.60 3.44 -6.69
N GLY A 72 31.51 4.06 -7.11
CA GLY A 72 31.48 5.46 -7.54
C GLY A 72 31.49 6.47 -6.39
N GLY A 73 30.98 6.09 -5.22
CA GLY A 73 30.94 6.97 -4.04
C GLY A 73 30.02 8.18 -4.18
N GLY A 74 29.04 8.13 -5.10
CA GLY A 74 27.96 9.10 -5.16
C GLY A 74 27.00 8.98 -3.98
N THR A 75 26.08 9.94 -3.87
CA THR A 75 25.15 10.06 -2.74
C THR A 75 23.71 10.24 -3.22
N VAL A 76 22.75 9.94 -2.36
CA VAL A 76 21.32 10.13 -2.64
C VAL A 76 20.63 10.93 -1.54
N SER A 77 19.64 11.73 -1.92
CA SER A 77 18.68 12.33 -1.00
C SER A 77 17.27 12.00 -1.47
N LEU A 78 16.50 11.33 -0.61
CA LEU A 78 15.11 10.98 -0.86
C LEU A 78 14.21 11.85 0.02
N ARG A 79 13.22 12.50 -0.59
CA ARG A 79 12.29 13.41 0.09
C ARG A 79 10.86 13.14 -0.32
N ASN A 80 9.94 13.11 0.65
CA ASN A 80 8.51 12.94 0.35
C ASN A 80 8.24 11.68 -0.51
N CYS A 81 9.00 10.61 -0.30
CA CYS A 81 8.88 9.38 -1.07
C CYS A 81 8.04 8.35 -0.31
N TYR A 82 7.36 7.50 -1.05
CA TYR A 82 6.57 6.40 -0.53
C TYR A 82 7.07 5.09 -1.11
N ALA A 83 7.22 4.08 -0.27
CA ALA A 83 7.48 2.73 -0.72
C ALA A 83 6.66 1.73 0.10
N ALA A 84 5.98 0.80 -0.59
CA ALA A 84 5.18 -0.21 0.07
C ALA A 84 5.36 -1.61 -0.52
N ASP A 85 5.14 -2.62 0.31
CA ASP A 85 4.96 -4.01 -0.08
C ASP A 85 6.09 -4.55 -0.98
N CYS A 86 7.34 -4.17 -0.70
CA CYS A 86 8.52 -4.65 -1.44
C CYS A 86 9.11 -5.90 -0.78
N TRP A 87 9.59 -6.88 -1.56
CA TRP A 87 10.06 -8.15 -0.99
C TRP A 87 11.34 -8.01 -0.14
N VAL A 88 12.33 -7.27 -0.63
CA VAL A 88 13.67 -7.25 -0.03
C VAL A 88 13.86 -6.04 0.89
N SER A 89 13.57 -4.84 0.38
CA SER A 89 13.67 -3.59 1.13
C SER A 89 12.90 -2.48 0.43
N HIS A 90 12.29 -1.59 1.21
CA HIS A 90 11.71 -0.35 0.69
C HIS A 90 12.83 0.63 0.32
N TYR A 91 13.75 0.87 1.24
CA TYR A 91 14.87 1.77 1.05
C TYR A 91 16.19 1.06 1.35
N ARG A 92 17.02 0.83 0.33
CA ARG A 92 18.33 0.21 0.48
C ARG A 92 19.42 1.16 0.06
N LEU A 93 20.29 1.58 0.98
CA LEU A 93 21.19 2.72 0.75
C LEU A 93 22.63 2.42 1.12
N ALA A 94 23.55 3.12 0.47
CA ALA A 94 24.94 3.29 0.91
C ALA A 94 25.06 4.64 1.65
N GLU A 95 25.70 5.66 1.06
CA GLU A 95 25.70 7.02 1.61
C GLU A 95 24.47 7.81 1.13
N GLY A 96 23.65 8.32 2.06
CA GLY A 96 22.46 9.09 1.68
C GLY A 96 21.56 9.52 2.83
N ARG A 97 20.47 10.19 2.47
CA ARG A 97 19.49 10.77 3.39
C ARG A 97 18.05 10.46 2.98
N LEU A 98 17.22 10.13 3.96
CA LEU A 98 15.77 9.99 3.86
C LEU A 98 15.12 11.06 4.73
N GLU A 99 14.20 11.82 4.15
CA GLU A 99 13.52 12.91 4.82
C GLU A 99 12.03 12.91 4.45
N ASN A 100 11.14 12.83 5.45
CA ASN A 100 9.70 12.79 5.22
C ASN A 100 9.27 11.65 4.27
N CYS A 101 9.87 10.47 4.43
CA CYS A 101 9.56 9.30 3.62
C CYS A 101 8.75 8.27 4.41
N VAL A 102 7.99 7.44 3.70
CA VAL A 102 7.23 6.34 4.29
C VAL A 102 7.64 4.99 3.70
N ALA A 103 7.86 4.01 4.57
CA ALA A 103 7.93 2.59 4.22
C ALA A 103 6.72 1.90 4.84
N SER A 104 6.00 1.08 4.08
CA SER A 104 4.81 0.38 4.58
C SER A 104 4.74 -1.09 4.15
N VAL A 105 4.26 -1.95 5.04
CA VAL A 105 3.88 -3.33 4.73
C VAL A 105 2.40 -3.51 5.07
N THR A 106 1.56 -3.39 4.04
CA THR A 106 0.11 -3.63 4.13
C THR A 106 -0.28 -5.03 3.69
N ASP A 107 0.65 -5.73 3.08
CA ASP A 107 0.49 -7.06 2.53
C ASP A 107 1.25 -8.11 3.37
N CYS A 108 0.50 -8.94 4.07
CA CYS A 108 1.04 -10.02 4.89
C CYS A 108 1.51 -11.26 4.08
N ARG A 109 1.45 -11.20 2.75
CA ARG A 109 1.94 -12.26 1.89
C ARG A 109 3.49 -12.26 1.87
N ARG A 110 4.09 -13.45 1.91
CA ARG A 110 5.54 -13.67 2.10
C ARG A 110 6.48 -12.82 1.21
N TYR A 111 6.11 -12.57 -0.04
CA TYR A 111 6.96 -11.86 -1.00
C TYR A 111 6.75 -10.33 -0.99
N ARG A 112 6.13 -9.78 0.06
CA ARG A 112 5.78 -8.36 0.19
C ARG A 112 6.19 -7.76 1.56
N GLN A 113 7.02 -8.49 2.31
CA GLN A 113 7.37 -8.22 3.71
C GLN A 113 8.84 -7.81 3.91
N GLY A 114 9.32 -6.86 3.10
CA GLY A 114 10.72 -6.41 3.11
C GLY A 114 11.10 -5.56 4.32
N ARG A 115 12.37 -5.16 4.39
CA ARG A 115 12.88 -4.20 5.38
C ARG A 115 12.37 -2.79 5.10
N GLY A 116 12.28 -1.94 6.13
CA GLY A 116 12.09 -0.50 5.92
C GLY A 116 13.33 0.12 5.28
N VAL A 117 14.35 0.36 6.10
CA VAL A 117 15.67 0.88 5.69
C VAL A 117 16.73 -0.21 5.86
N TRP A 118 17.53 -0.44 4.83
CA TRP A 118 18.71 -1.30 4.87
C TRP A 118 19.96 -0.54 4.42
N ALA A 119 20.79 -0.15 5.39
CA ALA A 119 22.05 0.54 5.16
C ALA A 119 23.20 -0.44 4.89
N TRP A 120 23.96 -0.11 3.85
CA TRP A 120 25.15 -0.82 3.38
C TRP A 120 26.37 0.09 3.50
N ALA A 121 27.55 -0.51 3.53
CA ALA A 121 28.79 0.24 3.49
C ALA A 121 28.88 1.12 2.22
N PRO A 122 29.52 2.31 2.31
CA PRO A 122 30.23 2.82 3.48
C PRO A 122 29.32 3.54 4.51
N GLY A 123 28.08 3.87 4.18
CA GLY A 123 27.31 4.87 4.94
C GLY A 123 27.98 6.26 4.95
N PRO A 124 27.48 7.22 5.74
CA PRO A 124 26.33 7.13 6.64
C PRO A 124 24.98 7.18 5.91
N VAL A 125 23.93 6.69 6.59
CA VAL A 125 22.53 6.91 6.21
C VAL A 125 21.85 7.76 7.27
N GLU A 126 21.29 8.90 6.86
CA GLU A 126 20.47 9.76 7.72
C GLU A 126 18.98 9.47 7.48
N VAL A 127 18.20 9.27 8.54
CA VAL A 127 16.74 9.10 8.47
C VAL A 127 16.08 10.13 9.38
N GLU A 128 15.27 10.99 8.79
CA GLU A 128 14.65 12.12 9.47
C GLU A 128 13.16 12.24 9.13
N ASN A 129 12.31 12.42 10.15
CA ASN A 129 10.87 12.65 9.98
C ASN A 129 10.18 11.57 9.12
N CYS A 130 10.56 10.30 9.26
CA CYS A 130 10.00 9.21 8.47
C CYS A 130 8.95 8.41 9.26
N HIS A 131 8.13 7.64 8.55
CA HIS A 131 7.26 6.61 9.13
C HIS A 131 7.58 5.25 8.50
N LEU A 132 7.93 4.27 9.33
CA LEU A 132 8.24 2.90 8.89
C LEU A 132 7.21 1.92 9.49
N ASP A 133 6.07 1.79 8.82
CA ASP A 133 4.97 0.93 9.22
C ASP A 133 5.18 -0.50 8.68
N MET A 134 5.92 -1.32 9.41
CA MET A 134 6.36 -2.65 8.94
C MET A 134 5.39 -3.79 9.32
N ASN A 135 4.31 -3.47 10.04
CA ASN A 135 3.23 -4.39 10.44
C ASN A 135 3.73 -5.73 11.06
N GLY A 136 4.76 -5.66 11.89
CA GLY A 136 5.39 -6.75 12.62
C GLY A 136 6.16 -7.75 11.76
N ASN A 137 6.31 -7.52 10.46
CA ASN A 137 6.81 -8.55 9.53
C ASN A 137 8.33 -8.58 9.40
N HIS A 138 8.98 -7.43 9.52
CA HIS A 138 10.43 -7.33 9.38
C HIS A 138 10.99 -6.10 10.10
N TYR A 139 12.33 -6.02 10.22
CA TYR A 139 13.02 -4.84 10.75
C TYR A 139 12.71 -3.58 9.94
N SER A 140 12.35 -2.51 10.66
CA SER A 140 12.29 -1.13 10.19
C SER A 140 13.68 -0.59 9.83
N PHE A 141 14.72 -0.95 10.58
CA PHE A 141 16.10 -0.57 10.29
C PHE A 141 17.06 -1.77 10.29
N VAL A 142 17.93 -1.85 9.31
CA VAL A 142 19.06 -2.79 9.31
C VAL A 142 20.32 -2.05 8.91
N ALA A 143 21.32 -2.04 9.79
CA ALA A 143 22.65 -1.52 9.48
C ALA A 143 23.62 -2.69 9.27
N GLY A 144 24.30 -2.69 8.12
CA GLY A 144 25.32 -3.67 7.76
C GLY A 144 24.83 -4.72 6.78
N ALA A 145 25.75 -5.13 5.91
CA ALA A 145 25.57 -6.24 4.99
C ALA A 145 26.92 -6.75 4.49
N ASN A 146 26.95 -8.04 4.12
CA ASN A 146 28.13 -8.69 3.53
C ASN A 146 29.43 -8.52 4.34
N ASP A 147 29.33 -8.60 5.68
CA ASP A 147 30.48 -8.48 6.59
C ASP A 147 31.12 -7.08 6.64
N ASP A 148 30.48 -6.06 6.04
CA ASP A 148 30.97 -4.67 6.04
C ASP A 148 30.09 -3.74 6.90
N PRO A 149 30.70 -2.88 7.74
CA PRO A 149 29.97 -1.99 8.64
C PRO A 149 29.37 -0.77 7.90
N SER A 150 28.25 -0.29 8.43
CA SER A 150 27.60 0.98 8.05
C SER A 150 27.06 1.69 9.28
N HIS A 151 26.59 2.92 9.12
CA HIS A 151 26.02 3.72 10.21
C HIS A 151 24.69 4.33 9.80
N ILE A 152 23.69 4.27 10.69
CA ILE A 152 22.42 4.97 10.54
C ILE A 152 22.25 5.96 11.69
N THR A 153 21.84 7.19 11.38
CA THR A 153 21.36 8.16 12.38
C THR A 153 19.87 8.38 12.16
N VAL A 154 19.07 8.27 13.23
CA VAL A 154 17.60 8.34 13.18
C VAL A 154 17.10 9.48 14.07
N THR A 155 16.31 10.39 13.49
CA THR A 155 15.77 11.58 14.18
C THR A 155 14.30 11.78 13.82
N ASP A 156 13.49 12.21 14.78
CA ASP A 156 12.06 12.56 14.59
C ASP A 156 11.25 11.49 13.82
N THR A 157 11.62 10.21 13.92
CA THR A 157 11.08 9.14 13.07
C THR A 157 10.22 8.17 13.88
N GLN A 158 9.11 7.73 13.30
CA GLN A 158 8.26 6.69 13.85
C GLN A 158 8.53 5.36 13.15
N TRP A 159 8.60 4.25 13.89
CA TRP A 159 8.75 2.93 13.29
C TRP A 159 8.00 1.85 14.05
N ASP A 160 7.68 0.77 13.35
CA ASP A 160 7.13 -0.43 13.98
C ASP A 160 8.24 -1.24 14.66
N ASP A 161 8.06 -1.52 15.95
CA ASP A 161 8.97 -2.29 16.80
C ASP A 161 8.56 -3.75 17.01
N GLY A 162 7.45 -4.19 16.40
CA GLY A 162 6.87 -5.52 16.57
C GLY A 162 7.81 -6.65 16.16
N PHE A 163 8.65 -6.44 15.12
CA PHE A 163 9.65 -7.42 14.70
C PHE A 163 10.99 -7.19 15.40
N HIS A 164 11.24 -7.93 16.49
CA HIS A 164 12.51 -7.91 17.22
C HIS A 164 12.96 -6.51 17.68
N GLY A 165 12.01 -5.63 18.03
CA GLY A 165 12.27 -4.25 18.42
C GLY A 165 12.39 -3.28 17.24
N GLY A 166 12.25 -3.76 16.01
CA GLY A 166 12.22 -2.94 14.80
C GLY A 166 13.59 -2.67 14.17
N TRP A 167 14.70 -3.13 14.75
CA TRP A 167 16.04 -2.84 14.21
C TRP A 167 17.08 -3.94 14.43
N ALA A 168 18.13 -3.94 13.60
CA ALA A 168 19.28 -4.81 13.75
C ALA A 168 20.60 -4.13 13.33
N GLU A 169 21.61 -4.25 14.19
CA GLU A 169 23.01 -3.93 13.89
C GLU A 169 23.78 -5.21 13.50
N ARG A 170 24.55 -5.15 12.41
CA ARG A 170 25.33 -6.29 11.90
C ARG A 170 26.74 -5.86 11.57
N ASP A 171 27.67 -6.80 11.65
CA ASP A 171 29.03 -6.63 11.09
C ASP A 171 29.79 -5.42 11.65
N GLY A 172 29.53 -5.06 12.91
CA GLY A 172 30.12 -3.88 13.56
C GLY A 172 29.46 -2.54 13.18
N SER A 173 28.33 -2.59 12.47
CA SER A 173 27.49 -1.42 12.17
C SER A 173 26.81 -0.86 13.42
N THR A 174 26.34 0.37 13.31
CA THR A 174 25.68 1.07 14.42
C THR A 174 24.43 1.83 13.95
N ILE A 175 23.44 1.92 14.82
CA ILE A 175 22.23 2.74 14.65
C ILE A 175 22.12 3.67 15.86
N GLU A 176 22.18 4.97 15.60
CA GLU A 176 22.05 6.01 16.63
C GLU A 176 20.67 6.66 16.54
N PHE A 177 19.88 6.50 17.60
CA PHE A 177 18.60 7.18 17.75
C PHE A 177 18.79 8.49 18.52
N THR A 178 18.40 9.60 17.90
CA THR A 178 18.43 10.93 18.50
C THR A 178 17.04 11.32 19.04
N ALA A 179 16.70 12.62 19.08
CA ALA A 179 15.44 13.12 19.64
C ALA A 179 14.22 12.86 18.72
N GLY A 180 13.02 12.89 19.33
CA GLY A 180 11.72 12.89 18.64
C GLY A 180 11.27 11.56 18.03
N ASN A 181 12.02 10.50 18.27
CA ASN A 181 11.75 9.14 17.82
C ASN A 181 10.60 8.48 18.60
N GLY A 182 9.85 7.59 17.95
CA GLY A 182 8.76 6.84 18.58
C GLY A 182 8.34 5.59 17.81
N THR A 183 7.33 4.88 18.31
CA THR A 183 6.90 3.57 17.79
C THR A 183 5.46 3.55 17.28
N ASP A 184 4.97 4.70 16.82
CA ASP A 184 3.60 4.87 16.28
C ASP A 184 3.67 5.33 14.82
N PRO A 185 4.13 4.46 13.89
CA PRO A 185 4.24 4.83 12.49
C PRO A 185 2.85 4.98 11.86
N HIS A 186 2.73 5.87 10.88
CA HIS A 186 1.52 6.06 10.11
C HIS A 186 1.79 5.74 8.65
N ASN A 187 0.97 4.86 8.09
CA ASN A 187 0.95 4.63 6.66
C ASN A 187 0.15 5.73 5.94
N GLN A 188 0.81 6.86 5.70
CA GLN A 188 0.22 7.97 4.96
C GLN A 188 1.16 8.37 3.81
N LEU A 189 0.59 8.61 2.63
CA LEU A 189 1.35 9.16 1.52
C LEU A 189 1.88 10.55 1.90
N PRO A 190 3.19 10.83 1.74
CA PRO A 190 3.71 12.17 1.96
C PRO A 190 3.04 13.20 1.03
N ASP A 191 2.87 14.42 1.52
CA ASP A 191 2.35 15.53 0.72
C ASP A 191 3.12 15.69 -0.61
N GLY A 192 2.39 15.75 -1.72
CA GLY A 192 2.95 15.88 -3.06
C GLY A 192 3.52 14.58 -3.65
N CYS A 193 3.52 13.47 -2.91
CA CYS A 193 3.83 12.15 -3.47
C CYS A 193 2.62 11.64 -4.29
N PRO A 194 2.80 11.21 -5.56
CA PRO A 194 1.69 10.72 -6.35
C PRO A 194 1.15 9.40 -5.77
N ALA A 195 -0.18 9.27 -5.63
CA ALA A 195 -0.86 8.06 -5.21
C ALA A 195 -1.17 7.13 -6.39
N SER A 196 -1.39 7.70 -7.59
CA SER A 196 -1.60 6.97 -8.85
C SER A 196 -1.08 7.75 -10.07
N PRO A 197 -1.06 7.15 -11.28
CA PRO A 197 -0.68 7.84 -12.52
C PRO A 197 -1.47 9.14 -12.76
N VAL A 198 -2.70 9.22 -12.25
CA VAL A 198 -3.57 10.39 -12.40
C VAL A 198 -2.98 11.64 -11.75
N ASP A 199 -2.32 11.48 -10.61
CA ASP A 199 -1.76 12.61 -9.87
C ASP A 199 -0.57 13.24 -10.62
N ILE A 200 0.01 12.50 -11.58
CA ILE A 200 1.09 12.95 -12.46
C ILE A 200 0.52 13.56 -13.75
N PHE A 201 -0.54 12.97 -14.30
CA PHE A 201 -1.14 13.37 -15.58
C PHE A 201 -2.61 13.80 -15.43
N PRO A 202 -2.92 14.84 -14.63
CA PRO A 202 -4.29 15.16 -14.25
C PRO A 202 -5.19 15.42 -15.47
N GLN A 203 -4.72 16.13 -16.50
CA GLN A 203 -5.62 16.65 -17.55
C GLN A 203 -6.30 15.61 -18.46
N GLU A 204 -5.84 14.35 -18.48
CA GLU A 204 -6.44 13.28 -19.29
C GLU A 204 -6.82 12.05 -18.46
N ALA A 205 -6.72 12.19 -17.14
CA ALA A 205 -6.78 11.08 -16.25
C ALA A 205 -8.20 10.66 -15.88
N VAL A 206 -8.40 9.35 -15.95
CA VAL A 206 -9.53 8.66 -15.36
C VAL A 206 -9.00 7.45 -14.61
N ASP A 207 -9.48 7.26 -13.40
CA ASP A 207 -9.09 6.12 -12.58
C ASP A 207 -10.22 5.78 -11.62
N LEU A 208 -10.41 4.49 -11.44
CA LEU A 208 -11.45 3.90 -10.62
C LEU A 208 -10.84 2.66 -9.97
N SER A 209 -10.71 2.70 -8.65
CA SER A 209 -10.35 1.54 -7.84
C SER A 209 -11.56 1.09 -7.05
N PHE A 210 -11.90 -0.18 -7.22
CA PHE A 210 -13.00 -0.82 -6.54
C PHE A 210 -12.57 -2.21 -6.08
N GLU A 211 -12.28 -2.33 -4.78
CA GLU A 211 -11.92 -3.59 -4.15
C GLU A 211 -13.12 -4.29 -3.51
N GLY A 212 -13.03 -5.61 -3.42
CA GLY A 212 -14.02 -6.43 -2.75
C GLY A 212 -14.05 -6.14 -1.26
N HIS A 213 -15.25 -6.02 -0.70
CA HIS A 213 -15.44 -5.76 0.73
C HIS A 213 -16.69 -6.46 1.27
N VAL A 214 -16.81 -6.46 2.59
CA VAL A 214 -17.99 -6.95 3.30
C VAL A 214 -19.00 -5.81 3.42
N SER A 215 -20.25 -6.07 3.04
CA SER A 215 -21.34 -5.09 3.07
C SER A 215 -22.62 -5.70 3.63
N THR A 216 -23.48 -4.87 4.21
CA THR A 216 -24.87 -5.24 4.56
C THR A 216 -25.75 -5.44 3.34
N GLY A 217 -25.26 -5.06 2.15
CA GLY A 217 -26.02 -5.09 0.90
C GLY A 217 -26.77 -3.79 0.61
N GLU A 218 -26.72 -2.80 1.50
CA GLU A 218 -27.37 -1.50 1.31
C GLU A 218 -26.46 -0.46 0.63
N THR A 219 -25.15 -0.61 0.77
CA THR A 219 -24.17 0.34 0.22
C THR A 219 -22.96 -0.39 -0.37
N VAL A 220 -22.24 0.31 -1.23
CA VAL A 220 -20.98 -0.13 -1.82
C VAL A 220 -19.96 0.98 -1.62
N ILE A 221 -18.77 0.61 -1.16
CA ILE A 221 -17.64 1.51 -1.02
C ILE A 221 -16.77 1.44 -2.28
N VAL A 222 -16.58 2.59 -2.93
CA VAL A 222 -15.59 2.77 -3.99
C VAL A 222 -14.35 3.38 -3.35
N GLU A 223 -13.24 2.64 -3.39
CA GLU A 223 -11.99 3.03 -2.73
C GLU A 223 -11.44 4.34 -3.29
N ARG A 224 -11.43 4.49 -4.61
CA ARG A 224 -10.95 5.71 -5.26
C ARG A 224 -11.63 5.94 -6.60
N ALA A 225 -11.96 7.19 -6.89
CA ALA A 225 -12.40 7.59 -8.22
C ALA A 225 -11.96 9.01 -8.57
N VAL A 226 -11.62 9.22 -9.84
CA VAL A 226 -11.30 10.53 -10.40
C VAL A 226 -11.58 10.54 -11.90
N TYR A 227 -12.19 11.62 -12.38
CA TYR A 227 -12.35 11.91 -13.80
C TYR A 227 -12.16 13.40 -14.02
N HIS A 228 -11.09 13.76 -14.74
CA HIS A 228 -10.72 15.16 -14.95
C HIS A 228 -11.48 15.92 -16.05
N PRO A 229 -11.83 15.29 -17.20
CA PRO A 229 -12.40 16.04 -18.32
C PRO A 229 -13.72 16.75 -18.00
N ASP A 230 -14.63 16.12 -17.24
CA ASP A 230 -15.94 16.67 -16.90
C ASP A 230 -16.40 16.19 -15.52
N ASP A 231 -17.51 16.74 -15.02
CA ASP A 231 -18.19 16.20 -13.85
C ASP A 231 -18.69 14.78 -14.14
N PHE A 232 -18.75 13.95 -13.11
CA PHE A 232 -19.02 12.52 -13.27
C PHE A 232 -19.89 11.94 -12.17
N VAL A 233 -20.38 10.73 -12.42
CA VAL A 233 -21.08 9.88 -11.47
C VAL A 233 -20.53 8.47 -11.56
N ILE A 234 -20.56 7.74 -10.46
CA ILE A 234 -20.18 6.32 -10.45
C ILE A 234 -21.44 5.50 -10.39
N VAL A 235 -21.58 4.58 -11.33
CA VAL A 235 -22.74 3.69 -11.43
C VAL A 235 -22.31 2.28 -11.02
N ILE A 236 -23.09 1.68 -10.12
CA ILE A 236 -22.91 0.29 -9.69
C ILE A 236 -23.91 -0.59 -10.42
N ALA A 237 -23.42 -1.66 -11.03
CA ALA A 237 -24.22 -2.65 -11.73
C ALA A 237 -23.87 -4.07 -11.29
N THR A 238 -24.84 -4.98 -11.35
CA THR A 238 -24.64 -6.42 -11.12
C THR A 238 -23.88 -7.08 -12.28
N GLU A 239 -23.52 -8.36 -12.13
CA GLU A 239 -22.94 -9.15 -13.22
C GLU A 239 -23.86 -9.26 -14.47
N SER A 240 -25.19 -9.24 -14.27
CA SER A 240 -26.16 -9.19 -15.38
C SER A 240 -26.22 -7.84 -16.08
N GLY A 241 -25.57 -6.81 -15.54
CA GLY A 241 -25.58 -5.44 -16.03
C GLY A 241 -26.77 -4.61 -15.54
N ASP A 242 -27.52 -5.09 -14.55
CA ASP A 242 -28.61 -4.33 -13.95
C ASP A 242 -28.02 -3.25 -13.05
N VAL A 243 -28.39 -1.98 -13.28
CA VAL A 243 -27.97 -0.86 -12.44
C VAL A 243 -28.69 -0.94 -11.10
N ILE A 244 -27.91 -0.91 -10.03
CA ILE A 244 -28.39 -1.08 -8.65
C ILE A 244 -28.01 0.08 -7.73
N GLY A 245 -27.25 1.07 -8.21
CA GLY A 245 -26.88 2.24 -7.42
C GLY A 245 -26.11 3.26 -8.23
N ALA A 246 -26.12 4.51 -7.79
CA ALA A 246 -25.32 5.58 -8.38
C ALA A 246 -24.89 6.57 -7.29
N SER A 247 -23.68 7.13 -7.43
CA SER A 247 -23.23 8.24 -6.58
C SER A 247 -23.99 9.52 -6.89
N ASP A 248 -23.88 10.50 -5.99
CA ASP A 248 -24.12 11.89 -6.35
C ASP A 248 -23.09 12.36 -7.41
N GLN A 249 -23.38 13.52 -8.03
CA GLN A 249 -22.45 14.16 -8.96
C GLN A 249 -21.15 14.56 -8.25
N LEU A 250 -20.03 14.18 -8.87
CA LEU A 250 -18.67 14.47 -8.46
C LEU A 250 -18.05 15.50 -9.41
N THR A 251 -17.21 16.38 -8.87
CA THR A 251 -16.65 17.49 -9.63
C THR A 251 -15.51 17.03 -10.53
N ALA A 252 -15.40 17.60 -11.74
CA ALA A 252 -14.29 17.36 -12.64
C ALA A 252 -12.93 17.55 -11.93
N GLY A 253 -12.10 16.51 -11.93
CA GLY A 253 -10.76 16.50 -11.33
C GLY A 253 -10.71 16.39 -9.82
N GLU A 254 -11.86 16.21 -9.16
CA GLU A 254 -11.92 15.82 -7.77
C GLU A 254 -11.57 14.34 -7.64
N THR A 255 -10.57 14.04 -6.80
CA THR A 255 -10.28 12.67 -6.38
C THR A 255 -11.06 12.40 -5.10
N VAL A 256 -11.96 11.42 -5.16
CA VAL A 256 -12.70 10.94 -3.99
C VAL A 256 -12.13 9.62 -3.50
N PHE A 257 -12.14 9.44 -2.19
CA PHE A 257 -11.71 8.23 -1.49
C PHE A 257 -12.84 7.69 -0.62
N ASP A 258 -12.92 6.36 -0.48
CA ASP A 258 -13.90 5.66 0.36
C ASP A 258 -15.35 6.13 0.14
N LEU A 259 -15.73 6.34 -1.12
CA LEU A 259 -17.05 6.84 -1.48
C LEU A 259 -18.10 5.77 -1.25
N SER A 260 -18.98 5.99 -0.26
CA SER A 260 -20.14 5.14 0.00
C SER A 260 -21.28 5.49 -0.96
N ILE A 261 -21.67 4.51 -1.78
CA ILE A 261 -22.75 4.62 -2.77
C ILE A 261 -23.94 3.80 -2.28
N PRO A 262 -25.12 4.41 -2.05
CA PRO A 262 -26.32 3.67 -1.69
C PRO A 262 -26.83 2.84 -2.87
N LEU A 263 -27.31 1.64 -2.56
CA LEU A 263 -27.95 0.77 -3.53
C LEU A 263 -29.47 1.00 -3.54
N GLU A 264 -30.03 1.16 -4.73
CA GLU A 264 -31.48 1.23 -4.98
C GLU A 264 -32.16 -0.13 -4.73
N SER A 265 -31.41 -1.21 -4.86
CA SER A 265 -31.86 -2.58 -4.56
C SER A 265 -30.83 -3.25 -3.67
N GLU A 266 -31.25 -3.62 -2.46
CA GLU A 266 -30.42 -4.32 -1.49
C GLU A 266 -29.91 -5.64 -2.09
N LEU A 267 -28.62 -5.89 -1.95
CA LEU A 267 -28.05 -7.18 -2.31
C LEU A 267 -28.28 -8.16 -1.17
N THR A 268 -28.94 -9.27 -1.47
CA THR A 268 -29.29 -10.27 -0.44
C THR A 268 -28.33 -11.45 -0.37
N GLU A 269 -27.38 -11.52 -1.30
CA GLU A 269 -26.40 -12.59 -1.46
C GLU A 269 -25.06 -12.06 -2.00
N THR A 270 -23.97 -12.73 -1.62
CA THR A 270 -22.61 -12.45 -2.12
C THR A 270 -22.58 -12.55 -3.64
N GLN A 271 -22.09 -11.50 -4.30
CA GLN A 271 -22.00 -11.48 -5.76
C GLN A 271 -20.95 -10.49 -6.25
N THR A 272 -20.61 -10.65 -7.53
CA THR A 272 -19.75 -9.70 -8.24
C THR A 272 -20.55 -8.51 -8.73
N VAL A 273 -20.04 -7.31 -8.49
CA VAL A 273 -20.58 -6.05 -9.00
C VAL A 273 -19.52 -5.27 -9.76
N THR A 274 -19.97 -4.42 -10.66
CA THR A 274 -19.14 -3.53 -11.47
C THR A 274 -19.41 -2.09 -11.05
N ALA A 275 -18.36 -1.34 -10.76
CA ALA A 275 -18.38 0.12 -10.74
C ALA A 275 -17.96 0.67 -12.11
N THR A 276 -18.62 1.72 -12.61
CA THR A 276 -18.26 2.37 -13.88
C THR A 276 -18.45 3.87 -13.79
N ILE A 277 -17.51 4.65 -14.33
CA ILE A 277 -17.60 6.10 -14.41
C ILE A 277 -18.45 6.50 -15.62
N TYR A 278 -19.45 7.35 -15.36
CA TYR A 278 -20.29 8.00 -16.36
C TYR A 278 -20.09 9.52 -16.26
N THR A 279 -20.21 10.20 -17.39
CA THR A 279 -20.32 11.67 -17.39
C THR A 279 -21.58 12.11 -16.64
N ALA A 280 -21.54 13.24 -15.95
CA ALA A 280 -22.72 13.85 -15.37
C ALA A 280 -23.46 14.69 -16.41
N THR A 281 -24.79 14.65 -16.42
CA THR A 281 -25.60 15.57 -17.23
C THR A 281 -25.69 16.94 -16.54
N SER A 282 -26.06 17.99 -17.29
CA SER A 282 -26.14 19.36 -16.75
C SER A 282 -27.17 19.55 -15.63
N ASP A 283 -28.10 18.61 -15.47
CA ASP A 283 -29.11 18.56 -14.40
C ASP A 283 -28.71 17.60 -13.24
N GLY A 284 -27.49 17.08 -13.25
CA GLY A 284 -26.94 16.20 -12.21
C GLY A 284 -27.36 14.73 -12.32
N GLY A 285 -27.83 14.32 -13.50
CA GLY A 285 -28.16 12.93 -13.81
C GLY A 285 -26.98 12.14 -14.39
N VAL A 286 -27.24 10.86 -14.67
CA VAL A 286 -26.28 9.94 -15.30
C VAL A 286 -26.27 10.17 -16.82
N GLY A 287 -25.12 10.53 -17.37
CA GLY A 287 -24.88 10.73 -18.80
C GLY A 287 -24.40 9.46 -19.50
N ASP A 288 -23.43 9.62 -20.40
CA ASP A 288 -22.83 8.51 -21.14
C ASP A 288 -21.66 7.88 -20.38
N PRO A 289 -21.43 6.55 -20.49
CA PRO A 289 -20.26 5.89 -19.90
C PRO A 289 -18.97 6.45 -20.49
N VAL A 290 -18.01 6.81 -19.64
CA VAL A 290 -16.74 7.41 -20.06
C VAL A 290 -15.97 6.41 -20.94
N GLN A 291 -15.51 6.90 -22.09
CA GLN A 291 -14.67 6.17 -23.03
C GLN A 291 -13.26 6.77 -22.98
N SER A 292 -12.40 6.22 -22.12
CA SER A 292 -11.01 6.67 -21.98
C SER A 292 -10.07 5.48 -21.83
N ALA A 293 -8.77 5.71 -22.09
CA ALA A 293 -7.74 4.69 -22.00
C ALA A 293 -7.39 4.28 -20.55
N GLY A 294 -7.78 5.10 -19.56
CA GLY A 294 -7.62 4.76 -18.14
C GLY A 294 -8.65 3.76 -17.62
N ARG A 295 -8.58 3.42 -16.34
CA ARG A 295 -9.50 2.48 -15.69
C ARG A 295 -10.83 3.18 -15.41
N VAL A 296 -11.75 3.11 -16.37
CA VAL A 296 -13.11 3.70 -16.27
C VAL A 296 -14.13 2.74 -15.64
N ARG A 297 -13.75 1.48 -15.50
CA ARG A 297 -14.60 0.38 -15.06
C ARG A 297 -13.78 -0.57 -14.21
N ASP A 298 -14.36 -0.98 -13.10
CA ASP A 298 -13.75 -1.94 -12.22
C ASP A 298 -14.79 -2.90 -11.62
N THR A 299 -14.36 -4.10 -11.24
CA THR A 299 -15.24 -5.18 -10.83
C THR A 299 -14.71 -5.81 -9.54
N ALA A 300 -15.59 -5.97 -8.56
CA ALA A 300 -15.26 -6.52 -7.26
C ALA A 300 -16.31 -7.52 -6.78
N GLU A 301 -15.90 -8.49 -5.96
CA GLU A 301 -16.81 -9.36 -5.23
C GLU A 301 -17.24 -8.69 -3.92
N LEU A 302 -18.55 -8.53 -3.73
CA LEU A 302 -19.13 -8.05 -2.48
C LEU A 302 -19.63 -9.23 -1.66
N THR A 303 -19.11 -9.37 -0.45
CA THR A 303 -19.59 -10.35 0.50
C THR A 303 -20.73 -9.76 1.32
N ILE A 304 -21.95 -10.26 1.11
CA ILE A 304 -23.13 -9.75 1.80
C ILE A 304 -23.30 -10.45 3.15
N ILE A 305 -23.47 -9.65 4.20
CA ILE A 305 -23.77 -10.11 5.56
C ILE A 305 -25.13 -9.59 6.02
N ARG A 306 -25.90 -10.42 6.73
CA ARG A 306 -27.18 -10.00 7.34
C ARG A 306 -26.96 -9.70 8.83
N GLU A 307 -27.51 -8.59 9.33
CA GLU A 307 -27.33 -8.14 10.73
C GLU A 307 -27.73 -9.19 11.78
N ASP A 308 -28.66 -10.08 11.45
CA ASP A 308 -29.16 -11.12 12.37
C ASP A 308 -28.30 -12.41 12.40
N GLU A 309 -27.32 -12.56 11.50
CA GLU A 309 -26.41 -13.70 11.52
C GLU A 309 -25.11 -13.36 12.26
N PRO A 310 -24.75 -14.09 13.33
CA PRO A 310 -23.41 -13.95 13.91
C PRO A 310 -22.37 -14.10 12.81
N TYR A 311 -21.39 -13.20 12.77
CA TYR A 311 -20.48 -13.04 11.64
C TYR A 311 -19.04 -13.39 12.01
N LEU A 312 -18.16 -13.49 11.02
CA LEU A 312 -16.75 -13.84 11.21
C LEU A 312 -16.07 -12.95 12.28
N LEU A 313 -16.32 -11.64 12.24
CA LEU A 313 -15.78 -10.67 13.20
C LEU A 313 -16.22 -10.91 14.65
N THR A 314 -17.36 -11.56 14.91
CA THR A 314 -17.74 -11.97 16.27
C THR A 314 -16.73 -12.95 16.87
N TYR A 315 -15.95 -13.60 16.01
CA TYR A 315 -14.91 -14.57 16.34
C TYR A 315 -13.50 -14.05 16.06
N MET A 316 -13.34 -12.76 15.78
CA MET A 316 -12.02 -12.15 15.60
C MET A 316 -11.61 -11.39 16.86
N ASN A 317 -10.30 -11.23 17.04
CA ASN A 317 -9.74 -10.35 18.07
C ASN A 317 -9.60 -8.92 17.54
N GLU A 318 -9.04 -8.03 18.37
CA GLU A 318 -8.75 -6.63 18.05
C GLU A 318 -7.82 -6.43 16.84
N HIS A 319 -7.13 -7.49 16.40
CA HIS A 319 -6.26 -7.46 15.21
C HIS A 319 -6.95 -7.99 13.96
N CYS A 320 -8.27 -8.15 13.99
CA CYS A 320 -9.05 -8.74 12.91
C CYS A 320 -8.56 -10.15 12.54
N VAL A 321 -8.05 -10.94 13.50
CA VAL A 321 -7.61 -12.33 13.29
C VAL A 321 -8.51 -13.26 14.08
N VAL A 322 -8.90 -14.39 13.48
CA VAL A 322 -9.52 -15.48 14.22
C VAL A 322 -8.44 -16.23 15.00
N ASP A 323 -8.33 -15.95 16.30
CA ASP A 323 -7.43 -16.68 17.17
C ASP A 323 -8.05 -17.98 17.71
N THR A 324 -7.34 -18.68 18.59
CA THR A 324 -7.85 -19.92 19.19
C THR A 324 -9.11 -19.67 20.04
N THR A 325 -9.27 -18.47 20.61
CA THR A 325 -10.44 -18.07 21.40
C THR A 325 -11.65 -17.92 20.49
N GLY A 326 -11.50 -17.17 19.41
CA GLY A 326 -12.46 -16.98 18.33
C GLY A 326 -12.97 -18.30 17.76
N LEU A 327 -12.06 -19.18 17.37
CA LEU A 327 -12.42 -20.51 16.86
C LEU A 327 -13.24 -21.33 17.87
N LYS A 328 -12.85 -21.34 19.15
CA LYS A 328 -13.60 -22.07 20.19
C LYS A 328 -15.01 -21.51 20.37
N SER A 329 -15.16 -20.20 20.32
CA SER A 329 -16.46 -19.53 20.36
C SER A 329 -17.32 -19.93 19.15
N ALA A 330 -16.78 -19.93 17.93
CA ALA A 330 -17.51 -20.35 16.73
C ALA A 330 -17.95 -21.82 16.78
N ILE A 331 -17.06 -22.73 17.23
CA ILE A 331 -17.41 -24.16 17.42
C ILE A 331 -18.55 -24.30 18.43
N THR A 332 -18.56 -23.48 19.49
CA THR A 332 -19.60 -23.50 20.52
C THR A 332 -20.92 -22.98 19.98
N ALA A 333 -20.90 -21.86 19.26
CA ALA A 333 -22.06 -21.29 18.57
C ALA A 333 -22.67 -22.30 17.58
N TRP A 334 -21.82 -22.98 16.80
CA TRP A 334 -22.28 -23.97 15.82
C TRP A 334 -22.95 -25.17 16.49
N ARG A 335 -22.35 -25.68 17.58
CA ARG A 335 -22.94 -26.76 18.37
C ARG A 335 -24.29 -26.39 18.98
N ASN A 336 -24.49 -25.11 19.29
CA ASN A 336 -25.75 -24.59 19.83
C ASN A 336 -26.77 -24.24 18.72
N GLY A 337 -26.41 -24.39 17.44
CA GLY A 337 -27.26 -24.05 16.32
C GLY A 337 -27.42 -22.54 16.08
N THR A 338 -26.55 -21.71 16.67
CA THR A 338 -26.62 -20.24 16.49
C THR A 338 -25.83 -19.76 15.29
N VAL A 339 -24.95 -20.58 14.70
CA VAL A 339 -24.29 -20.29 13.41
C VAL A 339 -24.42 -21.46 12.45
N SER A 340 -24.35 -21.16 11.15
CA SER A 340 -24.34 -22.16 10.09
C SER A 340 -23.02 -22.96 10.07
N LEU A 341 -23.05 -24.13 9.41
CA LEU A 341 -21.82 -24.91 9.17
C LEU A 341 -20.85 -24.15 8.24
N ASP A 342 -21.38 -23.36 7.31
CA ASP A 342 -20.56 -22.64 6.34
C ASP A 342 -19.81 -21.49 7.02
N LEU A 343 -20.44 -20.75 7.92
CA LEU A 343 -19.69 -19.78 8.73
C LEU A 343 -18.63 -20.45 9.59
N LEU A 344 -18.93 -21.59 10.21
CA LEU A 344 -17.91 -22.32 10.98
C LEU A 344 -16.71 -22.71 10.09
N ARG A 345 -16.94 -23.11 8.84
CA ARG A 345 -15.86 -23.41 7.89
C ARG A 345 -15.04 -22.16 7.60
N THR A 346 -15.68 -21.03 7.32
CA THR A 346 -14.98 -19.75 7.12
C THR A 346 -14.13 -19.39 8.33
N VAL A 347 -14.67 -19.47 9.54
CA VAL A 347 -13.89 -19.22 10.78
C VAL A 347 -12.69 -20.16 10.90
N ILE A 348 -12.85 -21.45 10.57
CA ILE A 348 -11.75 -22.42 10.57
C ILE A 348 -10.69 -22.07 9.53
N ASP A 349 -11.08 -21.63 8.34
CA ASP A 349 -10.16 -21.29 7.27
C ASP A 349 -9.37 -20.02 7.63
N TYR A 350 -10.03 -18.99 8.17
CA TYR A 350 -9.34 -17.80 8.70
C TYR A 350 -8.42 -18.14 9.87
N TRP A 351 -8.87 -18.95 10.83
CA TRP A 351 -8.01 -19.41 11.94
C TRP A 351 -6.77 -20.16 11.45
N ARG A 352 -6.91 -21.00 10.41
CA ARG A 352 -5.78 -21.74 9.82
C ARG A 352 -4.82 -20.84 9.08
N SER A 353 -5.35 -19.85 8.35
CA SER A 353 -4.53 -18.90 7.61
C SER A 353 -3.75 -17.97 8.54
N SER A 354 -4.32 -17.65 9.71
CA SER A 354 -3.86 -16.54 10.57
C SER A 354 -3.80 -15.19 9.83
N GLU A 355 -4.49 -15.07 8.70
CA GLU A 355 -4.57 -13.83 7.92
C GLU A 355 -5.61 -12.90 8.56
N PRO A 356 -5.28 -11.61 8.78
CA PRO A 356 -6.25 -10.62 9.20
C PRO A 356 -7.32 -10.43 8.13
N LEU A 357 -8.59 -10.27 8.54
CA LEU A 357 -9.62 -9.81 7.61
C LEU A 357 -9.38 -8.33 7.33
N ARG A 358 -9.35 -7.95 6.05
CA ARG A 358 -9.40 -6.54 5.67
C ARG A 358 -10.83 -6.03 5.89
N LEU A 359 -11.00 -5.20 6.90
CA LEU A 359 -12.24 -4.46 7.12
C LEU A 359 -12.21 -3.14 6.36
N PRO A 360 -13.36 -2.66 5.84
CA PRO A 360 -13.43 -1.29 5.38
C PRO A 360 -13.16 -0.34 6.55
N ALA A 361 -12.49 0.78 6.26
CA ALA A 361 -12.04 1.77 7.25
C ALA A 361 -13.16 2.35 8.13
N SER A 362 -14.43 2.12 7.79
CA SER A 362 -15.60 2.57 8.54
C SER A 362 -16.00 1.69 9.74
N TYR A 363 -15.33 0.55 9.98
CA TYR A 363 -15.53 -0.27 11.19
C TYR A 363 -14.58 0.19 12.31
N ASP A 364 -14.75 1.42 12.80
CA ASP A 364 -14.17 1.80 14.09
C ASP A 364 -14.98 1.13 15.21
N TYR A 365 -14.31 0.30 16.01
CA TYR A 365 -14.90 -0.33 17.18
C TYR A 365 -15.01 0.70 18.32
N ASP A 366 -16.23 1.15 18.62
CA ASP A 366 -16.56 1.86 19.88
C ASP A 366 -16.36 0.97 21.12
#